data_AF-A0A2N2X975-F1
#
_entry.id   AF-A0A2N2X975-F1
#
_cell.length_a   1.000
_cell.length_b   1.000
_cell.length_c   1.000
_cell.angle_alpha   90.00
_cell.angle_beta   90.00
_cell.angle_gamma   90.00
#
_symmetry.space_group_name_H-M   'P 1'
#
loop_
_entity.id
_entity.type
_entity.pdbx_description
1 polymer ?
#
loop_
_entity_poly.entity_id
_entity_poly.type
_entity_poly.pdbx_seq_one_letter_code
_entity_poly.pdbx_strand_id
1 'polypeptide(L)'
;MIKLFRNIRKKLVEQGKTANYLKYAIGEIVLVVIGILIALQINNWNEKNKAKKEFEFGLKQVYSQIPAGHYDLSTTEERLGIQLSYIDSILNYPDSLDPEMIPGVIQLLDYSGISATNNFQELLQPYLKLNPNDEAQNELAKSLRRFLTSNNTNSTFNFDSTNAPYLFYEYVKKYNIPLRFLGAAVSSKEFVKPPSNNFYSQENKDSAKQLINDPAFIADVKSIQLIKKNFLKSIPDYLNNGELTLAFLGKNYPNSIIKIQKMELIGTGIPNGNWAFGFPMKLIDDGVFELQTQLVDGEIKFRTDSDWTFDWGRSQNHVEKLVFKGSNIPVKKGLYKITLNILSNKYKIKKVDDKTL
;
A
#
# COMPACT_ATOMS: atom_id res chain seq x y z
N MET A 1 6.56 -50.73 -25.59
CA MET A 1 5.80 -50.57 -26.85
C MET A 1 6.63 -50.72 -28.12
N ILE A 2 7.79 -50.06 -28.26
CA ILE A 2 8.62 -50.08 -29.49
C ILE A 2 9.02 -51.51 -29.97
N LYS A 3 9.36 -52.43 -29.06
CA LYS A 3 9.77 -53.80 -29.44
C LYS A 3 8.63 -54.64 -30.04
N LEU A 4 7.39 -54.44 -29.59
CA LEU A 4 6.22 -55.20 -30.04
C LEU A 4 5.86 -54.83 -31.49
N PHE A 5 5.69 -53.54 -31.77
CA PHE A 5 5.39 -53.03 -33.12
C PHE A 5 6.53 -53.27 -34.11
N ARG A 6 7.79 -53.20 -33.65
CA ARG A 6 8.96 -53.57 -34.45
C ARG A 6 8.94 -55.04 -34.88
N ASN A 7 8.57 -55.95 -33.98
CA ASN A 7 8.52 -57.39 -34.29
C ASN A 7 7.36 -57.73 -35.24
N ILE A 8 6.23 -57.04 -35.14
CA ILE A 8 5.09 -57.17 -36.07
C ILE A 8 5.48 -56.68 -37.48
N ARG A 9 6.16 -55.52 -37.56
CA ARG A 9 6.67 -54.97 -38.82
C ARG A 9 7.66 -55.91 -39.52
N LYS A 10 8.63 -56.48 -38.80
CA LYS A 10 9.57 -57.47 -39.35
C LYS A 10 8.85 -58.68 -39.94
N LYS A 11 7.91 -59.28 -39.20
CA LYS A 11 7.11 -60.42 -39.69
C LYS A 11 6.28 -60.10 -40.93
N LEU A 12 5.74 -58.88 -41.05
CA LEU A 12 4.94 -58.47 -42.22
C LEU A 12 5.78 -58.27 -43.48
N VAL A 13 7.02 -57.80 -43.32
CA VAL A 13 7.99 -57.65 -44.43
C VAL A 13 8.50 -59.02 -44.89
N GLU A 14 8.83 -59.91 -43.95
CA GLU A 14 9.26 -61.30 -44.23
C GLU A 14 8.18 -62.10 -44.99
N GLN A 15 6.90 -61.76 -44.83
CA GLN A 15 5.77 -62.39 -45.53
C GLN A 15 5.39 -61.71 -46.87
N GLY A 16 6.14 -60.71 -47.34
CA GLY A 16 5.83 -59.97 -48.58
C GLY A 16 4.59 -59.06 -48.52
N LYS A 17 4.03 -58.82 -47.32
CA LYS A 17 2.79 -58.04 -47.12
C LYS A 17 3.07 -56.54 -46.97
N THR A 18 3.68 -55.94 -47.99
CA THR A 18 4.12 -54.52 -48.00
C THR A 18 2.99 -53.53 -47.72
N ALA A 19 1.78 -53.74 -48.26
CA ALA A 19 0.63 -52.87 -48.01
C ALA A 19 0.20 -52.86 -46.52
N ASN A 20 0.27 -54.01 -45.85
CA ASN A 20 -0.04 -54.10 -44.42
C ASN A 20 1.08 -53.46 -43.59
N TYR A 21 2.34 -53.69 -43.94
CA TYR A 21 3.47 -53.00 -43.30
C TYR A 21 3.31 -51.48 -43.33
N LEU A 22 2.95 -50.90 -44.47
CA LEU A 22 2.69 -49.47 -44.63
C LEU A 22 1.55 -48.98 -43.73
N LYS A 23 0.41 -49.68 -43.68
CA LYS A 23 -0.71 -49.35 -42.79
C LYS A 23 -0.30 -49.34 -41.31
N TYR A 24 0.48 -50.33 -40.87
CA TYR A 24 0.95 -50.41 -39.48
C TYR A 24 2.01 -49.34 -39.15
N ALA A 25 2.93 -49.05 -40.09
CA ALA A 25 3.93 -47.99 -39.90
C ALA A 25 3.29 -46.59 -39.85
N ILE A 26 2.29 -46.33 -40.70
CA ILE A 26 1.49 -45.09 -40.65
C ILE A 26 0.74 -45.01 -39.32
N GLY A 27 0.12 -46.11 -38.86
CA GLY A 27 -0.54 -46.15 -37.56
C GLY A 27 0.38 -45.84 -36.38
N GLU A 28 1.63 -46.33 -36.40
CA GLU A 28 2.64 -46.03 -35.37
C GLU A 28 3.04 -44.55 -35.38
N ILE A 29 3.25 -43.97 -36.57
CA ILE A 29 3.55 -42.53 -36.71
C ILE A 29 2.37 -41.69 -36.19
N VAL A 30 1.13 -42.02 -36.58
CA VAL A 30 -0.07 -41.32 -36.14
C VAL A 30 -0.22 -41.38 -34.61
N LEU A 31 0.03 -42.54 -33.99
CA LEU A 31 0.00 -42.67 -32.53
C LEU A 31 1.06 -41.83 -31.82
N VAL A 32 2.29 -41.81 -32.35
CA VAL A 32 3.38 -40.96 -31.81
C VAL A 32 3.04 -39.48 -31.96
N VAL A 33 2.52 -39.07 -33.12
CA VAL A 33 2.09 -37.69 -33.39
C VAL A 33 0.98 -37.28 -32.42
N ILE A 34 -0.04 -38.12 -32.20
CA ILE A 34 -1.08 -37.86 -31.20
C ILE A 34 -0.48 -37.71 -29.81
N GLY A 35 0.46 -38.57 -29.42
CA GLY A 35 1.16 -38.47 -28.14
C GLY A 35 1.90 -37.14 -27.94
N ILE A 36 2.62 -36.68 -28.97
CA ILE A 36 3.34 -35.39 -28.95
C ILE A 36 2.34 -34.23 -28.88
N LEU A 37 1.25 -34.28 -29.66
CA LEU A 37 0.23 -33.23 -29.66
C LEU A 37 -0.47 -33.12 -28.29
N ILE A 38 -0.78 -34.25 -27.64
CA ILE A 38 -1.35 -34.24 -26.28
C ILE A 38 -0.34 -33.66 -25.29
N ALA A 39 0.93 -34.06 -25.35
CA ALA A 39 1.97 -33.53 -24.47
C ALA A 39 2.13 -32.00 -24.63
N LEU A 40 2.16 -31.51 -25.87
CA LEU A 40 2.18 -30.08 -26.17
C LEU A 40 0.92 -29.36 -25.67
N GLN A 41 -0.26 -29.95 -25.85
CA GLN A 41 -1.52 -29.37 -25.35
C GLN A 41 -1.54 -29.26 -23.82
N ILE A 42 -1.08 -30.30 -23.10
CA ILE A 42 -0.97 -30.29 -21.63
C ILE A 42 0.01 -29.20 -21.18
N ASN A 43 1.18 -29.10 -21.83
CA ASN A 43 2.15 -28.06 -21.50
C ASN A 43 1.57 -26.65 -21.71
N ASN A 44 0.94 -26.41 -22.86
CA ASN A 44 0.29 -25.13 -23.16
C ASN A 44 -0.85 -24.79 -22.18
N TRP A 45 -1.63 -25.79 -21.74
CA TRP A 45 -2.67 -25.60 -20.75
C TRP A 45 -2.11 -25.23 -19.37
N ASN A 46 -1.04 -25.91 -18.94
CA ASN A 46 -0.34 -25.57 -17.69
C ASN A 46 0.24 -24.15 -17.72
N GLU A 47 0.87 -23.74 -18.83
CA GLU A 47 1.40 -22.39 -18.99
C GLU A 47 0.30 -21.32 -18.94
N LYS A 48 -0.84 -21.54 -19.62
CA LYS A 48 -2.01 -20.65 -19.55
C LYS A 48 -2.57 -20.54 -18.13
N ASN A 49 -2.66 -21.65 -17.40
CA ASN A 49 -3.11 -21.64 -16.01
C ASN A 49 -2.16 -20.89 -15.10
N LYS A 50 -0.85 -21.02 -15.31
CA LYS A 50 0.17 -20.26 -14.56
C LYS A 50 0.04 -18.76 -14.84
N ALA A 51 -0.03 -18.36 -16.10
CA ALA A 51 -0.21 -16.96 -16.49
C ALA A 51 -1.50 -16.36 -15.90
N LYS A 52 -2.60 -17.13 -15.88
CA LYS A 52 -3.85 -16.71 -15.24
C LYS A 52 -3.69 -16.44 -13.74
N LYS A 53 -2.99 -17.32 -13.02
CA LYS A 53 -2.73 -17.14 -11.57
C LYS A 53 -1.85 -15.93 -11.30
N GLU A 54 -0.80 -15.72 -12.11
CA GLU A 54 0.07 -14.53 -12.02
C GLU A 54 -0.73 -13.25 -12.26
N PHE A 55 -1.57 -13.23 -13.29
CA PHE A 55 -2.45 -12.11 -13.60
C PHE A 55 -3.44 -11.82 -12.46
N GLU A 56 -4.15 -12.84 -11.96
CA GLU A 56 -5.05 -12.71 -10.81
C GLU A 56 -4.33 -12.20 -9.56
N PHE A 57 -3.09 -12.65 -9.32
CA PHE A 57 -2.26 -12.13 -8.23
C PHE A 57 -1.91 -10.66 -8.43
N GLY A 58 -1.51 -10.25 -9.64
CA GLY A 58 -1.24 -8.86 -9.97
C GLY A 58 -2.47 -7.95 -9.77
N LEU A 59 -3.66 -8.39 -10.16
CA LEU A 59 -4.91 -7.67 -9.92
C LEU A 59 -5.20 -7.49 -8.42
N LYS A 60 -4.95 -8.52 -7.61
CA LYS A 60 -5.08 -8.44 -6.14
C LYS A 60 -4.13 -7.41 -5.55
N GLN A 61 -2.88 -7.37 -6.01
CA GLN A 61 -1.91 -6.34 -5.60
C GLN A 61 -2.44 -4.95 -5.95
N VAL A 62 -2.90 -4.73 -7.18
CA VAL A 62 -3.50 -3.43 -7.57
C VAL A 62 -4.64 -3.03 -6.66
N TYR A 63 -5.59 -3.95 -6.44
CA TYR A 63 -6.76 -3.71 -5.61
C TYR A 63 -6.38 -3.30 -4.19
N SER A 64 -5.35 -3.90 -3.60
CA SER A 64 -4.88 -3.58 -2.24
C SER A 64 -4.11 -2.25 -2.14
N GLN A 65 -3.39 -1.88 -3.19
CA GLN A 65 -2.46 -0.75 -3.16
C GLN A 65 -3.16 0.60 -3.39
N ILE A 66 -4.27 0.61 -4.11
CA ILE A 66 -5.06 1.84 -4.32
C ILE A 66 -5.59 2.40 -2.97
N PRO A 67 -6.29 1.61 -2.12
CA PRO A 67 -6.72 2.08 -0.80
C PRO A 67 -5.55 2.43 0.13
N ALA A 68 -4.43 1.71 0.04
CA ALA A 68 -3.22 2.02 0.81
C ALA A 68 -2.68 3.41 0.44
N GLY A 69 -2.55 3.69 -0.86
CA GLY A 69 -2.15 5.01 -1.36
C GLY A 69 -3.13 6.11 -0.98
N HIS A 70 -4.44 5.85 -0.96
CA HIS A 70 -5.43 6.81 -0.47
C HIS A 70 -5.19 7.19 0.99
N TYR A 71 -4.84 6.22 1.84
CA TYR A 71 -4.47 6.51 3.23
C TYR A 71 -3.20 7.33 3.33
N ASP A 72 -2.13 6.94 2.64
CA ASP A 72 -0.85 7.64 2.68
C ASP A 72 -0.99 9.10 2.21
N LEU A 73 -1.82 9.33 1.21
CA LEU A 73 -2.17 10.69 0.77
C LEU A 73 -2.95 11.46 1.80
N SER A 74 -3.94 10.86 2.47
CA SER A 74 -4.70 11.55 3.52
C SER A 74 -3.82 12.01 4.69
N THR A 75 -2.83 11.19 5.09
CA THR A 75 -1.86 11.58 6.13
C THR A 75 -0.91 12.68 5.64
N THR A 76 -0.59 12.66 4.35
CA THR A 76 0.25 13.69 3.72
C THR A 76 -0.51 15.00 3.57
N GLU A 77 -1.77 14.97 3.15
CA GLU A 77 -2.64 16.14 3.05
C GLU A 77 -2.74 16.88 4.38
N GLU A 78 -3.02 16.15 5.47
CA GLU A 78 -3.10 16.74 6.80
C GLU A 78 -1.78 17.39 7.22
N ARG A 79 -0.67 16.66 7.04
CA ARG A 79 0.67 17.15 7.39
C ARG A 79 1.04 18.40 6.62
N LEU A 80 0.75 18.41 5.32
CA LEU A 80 0.97 19.57 4.46
C LEU A 80 0.06 20.73 4.87
N GLY A 81 -1.18 20.48 5.29
CA GLY A 81 -2.06 21.50 5.84
C GLY A 81 -1.46 22.18 7.07
N ILE A 82 -0.87 21.40 7.99
CA ILE A 82 -0.16 21.94 9.16
C ILE A 82 1.06 22.75 8.72
N GLN A 83 1.91 22.22 7.85
CA GLN A 83 3.08 22.93 7.34
C GLN A 83 2.70 24.24 6.63
N LEU A 84 1.64 24.24 5.83
CA LEU A 84 1.15 25.44 5.15
C LEU A 84 0.64 26.49 6.13
N SER A 85 -0.03 26.07 7.21
CA SER A 85 -0.46 27.00 8.26
C SER A 85 0.72 27.73 8.91
N TYR A 86 1.81 27.01 9.21
CA TYR A 86 3.02 27.64 9.74
C TYR A 86 3.77 28.48 8.71
N ILE A 87 3.79 28.07 7.44
CA ILE A 87 4.33 28.90 6.36
C ILE A 87 3.54 30.22 6.28
N ASP A 88 2.21 30.16 6.35
CA ASP A 88 1.38 31.36 6.34
C ASP A 88 1.66 32.26 7.55
N SER A 89 1.91 31.68 8.73
CA SER A 89 2.36 32.43 9.91
C SER A 89 3.73 33.09 9.71
N ILE A 90 4.73 32.36 9.18
CA ILE A 90 6.07 32.92 8.90
C ILE A 90 5.97 34.09 7.91
N LEU A 91 5.20 33.92 6.84
CA LEU A 91 5.16 34.90 5.75
C LEU A 91 4.34 36.15 6.07
N ASN A 92 3.28 36.03 6.87
CA ASN A 92 2.31 37.11 7.06
C ASN A 92 2.25 37.64 8.50
N TYR A 93 2.60 36.80 9.48
CA TYR A 93 2.46 37.12 10.91
C TYR A 93 3.67 36.63 11.74
N PRO A 94 4.92 36.91 11.32
CA PRO A 94 6.11 36.34 11.96
C PRO A 94 6.21 36.70 13.45
N ASP A 95 5.79 37.91 13.84
CA ASP A 95 5.81 38.37 15.23
C ASP A 95 4.79 37.66 16.14
N SER A 96 3.80 36.98 15.55
CA SER A 96 2.78 36.22 16.28
C SER A 96 3.20 34.79 16.58
N LEU A 97 4.32 34.32 16.02
CA LEU A 97 4.84 32.98 16.30
C LEU A 97 5.45 32.94 17.69
N ASP A 98 5.05 31.93 18.48
CA ASP A 98 5.69 31.65 19.75
C ASP A 98 7.19 31.39 19.53
N PRO A 99 8.07 32.22 20.10
CA PRO A 99 9.52 32.07 20.02
C PRO A 99 10.03 30.66 20.31
N GLU A 100 9.35 29.94 21.21
CA GLU A 100 9.76 28.59 21.61
C GLU A 100 9.44 27.53 20.55
N MET A 101 8.49 27.81 19.66
CA MET A 101 8.11 26.91 18.58
C MET A 101 8.88 27.14 17.29
N ILE A 102 9.42 28.34 17.06
CA ILE A 102 10.07 28.71 15.78
C ILE A 102 11.11 27.68 15.33
N PRO A 103 12.04 27.20 16.18
CA PRO A 103 13.00 26.16 15.76
C PRO A 103 12.35 24.87 15.26
N GLY A 104 11.27 24.43 15.92
CA GLY A 104 10.52 23.23 15.53
C GLY A 104 9.72 23.44 14.24
N VAL A 105 9.14 24.63 14.09
CA VAL A 105 8.41 25.03 12.88
C VAL A 105 9.33 25.00 11.66
N ILE A 106 10.51 25.61 11.72
CA ILE A 106 11.47 25.64 10.61
C ILE A 106 11.83 24.21 10.18
N GLN A 107 12.17 23.35 11.13
CA GLN A 107 12.53 21.96 10.86
C GLN A 107 11.37 21.14 10.30
N LEU A 108 10.13 21.44 10.71
CA LEU A 108 8.95 20.79 10.16
C LEU A 108 8.75 21.12 8.68
N LEU A 109 9.26 22.25 8.18
CA LEU A 109 9.08 22.65 6.77
C LEU A 109 9.82 21.73 5.80
N ASP A 110 10.97 21.19 6.21
CA ASP A 110 11.81 20.25 5.45
C ASP A 110 11.26 18.83 5.43
N TYR A 111 10.37 18.50 6.36
CA TYR A 111 9.82 17.16 6.45
C TYR A 111 9.01 16.85 5.19
N SER A 112 9.61 16.06 4.29
CA SER A 112 9.08 15.80 2.96
C SER A 112 7.74 15.09 3.05
N GLY A 113 6.74 15.71 2.45
CA GLY A 113 5.62 14.95 1.90
C GLY A 113 6.18 14.08 0.79
N ILE A 114 5.83 12.80 0.78
CA ILE A 114 6.04 11.88 -0.35
C ILE A 114 7.41 11.17 -0.36
N SER A 115 7.53 10.13 0.46
CA SER A 115 8.08 8.88 -0.06
C SER A 115 6.89 8.01 -0.46
N ALA A 116 6.20 8.39 -1.53
CA ALA A 116 5.49 7.38 -2.30
C ALA A 116 6.56 6.72 -3.17
N THR A 117 7.41 5.90 -2.55
CA THR A 117 8.21 4.92 -3.29
C THR A 117 7.20 3.97 -3.90
N ASN A 118 6.63 4.38 -5.03
CA ASN A 118 5.79 3.55 -5.87
C ASN A 118 6.70 2.58 -6.61
N ASN A 119 7.36 1.72 -5.84
CA ASN A 119 7.77 0.42 -6.32
C ASN A 119 6.55 -0.37 -6.79
N PHE A 120 5.32 0.11 -6.56
CA PHE A 120 4.08 -0.41 -7.14
C PHE A 120 4.19 -0.68 -8.65
N GLN A 121 4.80 0.19 -9.45
CA GLN A 121 5.00 -0.11 -10.88
C GLN A 121 5.97 -1.30 -11.09
N GLU A 122 7.06 -1.35 -10.32
CA GLU A 122 8.04 -2.44 -10.37
C GLU A 122 7.52 -3.77 -9.81
N LEU A 123 6.69 -3.71 -8.76
CA LEU A 123 6.06 -4.83 -8.07
C LEU A 123 5.01 -5.49 -8.96
N LEU A 124 4.37 -4.74 -9.85
CA LEU A 124 3.34 -5.26 -10.76
C LEU A 124 3.91 -5.83 -12.06
N GLN A 125 5.05 -5.33 -12.53
CA GLN A 125 5.71 -5.78 -13.77
C GLN A 125 5.82 -7.31 -13.93
N PRO A 126 6.23 -8.08 -12.91
CA PRO A 126 6.33 -9.54 -13.06
C PRO A 126 4.97 -10.26 -13.14
N TYR A 127 3.89 -9.64 -12.65
CA TYR A 127 2.58 -10.30 -12.46
C TYR A 127 1.50 -9.83 -13.44
N LEU A 128 1.53 -8.59 -13.92
CA LEU A 128 0.54 -8.02 -14.85
C LEU A 128 1.04 -8.04 -16.31
N LYS A 129 1.24 -9.24 -16.85
CA LYS A 129 1.48 -9.43 -18.29
C LYS A 129 0.16 -9.33 -19.05
N LEU A 130 -0.17 -8.12 -19.50
CA LEU A 130 -1.42 -7.83 -20.20
C LEU A 130 -1.40 -8.41 -21.62
N ASN A 131 -2.47 -9.10 -21.99
CA ASN A 131 -2.68 -9.61 -23.34
C ASN A 131 -3.19 -8.49 -24.25
N PRO A 132 -2.42 -8.06 -25.27
CA PRO A 132 -2.82 -6.96 -26.15
C PRO A 132 -4.04 -7.29 -27.03
N ASN A 133 -4.40 -8.58 -27.16
CA ASN A 133 -5.57 -9.02 -27.90
C ASN A 133 -6.84 -9.09 -27.02
N ASP A 134 -6.73 -8.80 -25.73
CA ASP A 134 -7.85 -8.77 -24.78
C ASP A 134 -8.26 -7.31 -24.51
N GLU A 135 -9.46 -6.95 -24.94
CA GLU A 135 -10.00 -5.59 -24.80
C GLU A 135 -10.09 -5.13 -23.34
N ALA A 136 -10.52 -6.01 -22.43
CA ALA A 136 -10.62 -5.67 -21.01
C ALA A 136 -9.23 -5.44 -20.40
N GLN A 137 -8.23 -6.21 -20.81
CA GLN A 137 -6.84 -6.02 -20.35
C GLN A 137 -6.22 -4.74 -20.94
N ASN A 138 -6.58 -4.36 -22.16
CA ASN A 138 -6.17 -3.08 -22.73
C ASN A 138 -6.79 -1.89 -21.99
N GLU A 139 -8.07 -1.96 -21.63
CA GLU A 139 -8.72 -0.93 -20.82
C GLU A 139 -8.15 -0.88 -19.38
N LEU A 140 -7.81 -2.04 -18.80
CA LEU A 140 -7.08 -2.10 -17.55
C LEU A 140 -5.74 -1.38 -17.65
N ALA A 141 -4.97 -1.62 -18.72
CA ALA A 141 -3.70 -0.95 -18.96
C ALA A 141 -3.84 0.57 -18.96
N LYS A 142 -4.89 1.07 -19.64
CA LYS A 142 -5.20 2.51 -19.70
C LYS A 142 -5.58 3.05 -18.32
N SER A 143 -6.41 2.34 -17.56
CA SER A 143 -6.80 2.75 -16.20
C SER A 143 -5.62 2.80 -15.25
N LEU A 144 -4.80 1.75 -15.23
CA LEU A 144 -3.58 1.69 -14.44
C LEU A 144 -2.61 2.80 -14.85
N ARG A 145 -2.45 3.05 -16.15
CA ARG A 145 -1.60 4.15 -16.62
C ARG A 145 -2.11 5.49 -16.11
N ARG A 146 -3.41 5.79 -16.17
CA ARG A 146 -3.97 7.04 -15.63
C ARG A 146 -3.67 7.19 -14.14
N PHE A 147 -3.94 6.15 -13.36
CA PHE A 147 -3.67 6.13 -11.92
C PHE A 147 -2.19 6.33 -11.58
N LEU A 148 -1.31 5.57 -12.23
CA LEU A 148 0.14 5.64 -12.02
C LEU A 148 0.75 6.96 -12.52
N THR A 149 0.23 7.54 -13.60
CA THR A 149 0.74 8.80 -14.14
C THR A 149 0.23 10.02 -13.38
N SER A 150 -0.98 9.98 -12.79
CA SER A 150 -1.41 10.98 -11.81
C SER A 150 -0.51 11.01 -10.57
N ASN A 151 0.15 9.88 -10.26
CA ASN A 151 1.16 9.77 -9.20
C ASN A 151 2.53 10.34 -9.60
N ASN A 152 2.78 10.57 -10.90
CA ASN A 152 4.09 10.97 -11.42
C ASN A 152 4.26 12.49 -11.56
N THR A 153 3.36 13.29 -10.96
CA THR A 153 3.68 14.67 -10.56
C THR A 153 4.87 14.72 -9.60
N ASN A 154 5.24 13.56 -9.03
CA ASN A 154 6.46 13.30 -8.27
C ASN A 154 7.77 13.54 -9.02
N SER A 155 7.81 13.77 -10.33
CA SER A 155 9.07 14.22 -10.96
C SER A 155 9.53 15.61 -10.47
N THR A 156 8.64 16.37 -9.80
CA THR A 156 9.00 17.58 -9.04
C THR A 156 9.14 17.38 -7.52
N PHE A 157 8.79 16.19 -7.03
CA PHE A 157 8.85 15.79 -5.61
C PHE A 157 9.71 14.55 -5.38
N ASN A 158 10.64 14.24 -6.29
CA ASN A 158 11.79 13.41 -5.98
C ASN A 158 12.72 14.23 -5.09
N PHE A 159 12.25 14.48 -3.86
CA PHE A 159 13.11 14.55 -2.70
C PHE A 159 13.60 13.12 -2.48
N ASP A 160 14.54 12.70 -3.33
CA ASP A 160 15.22 11.42 -3.27
C ASP A 160 15.66 11.19 -1.82
N SER A 161 15.09 10.19 -1.15
CA SER A 161 15.30 9.95 0.30
C SER A 161 16.76 9.67 0.67
N THR A 162 17.63 9.57 -0.33
CA THR A 162 19.07 9.43 -0.20
C THR A 162 19.87 10.68 -0.57
N ASN A 163 19.26 11.73 -1.15
CA ASN A 163 19.96 12.91 -1.67
C ASN A 163 19.17 14.24 -1.71
N ALA A 164 17.95 14.31 -1.18
CA ALA A 164 17.24 15.58 -1.15
C ALA A 164 17.76 16.47 -0.01
N PRO A 165 18.34 17.63 -0.32
CA PRO A 165 18.81 18.56 0.69
C PRO A 165 17.59 19.14 1.39
N TYR A 166 17.29 18.69 2.60
CA TYR A 166 17.38 19.49 3.83
C TYR A 166 17.54 21.02 3.63
N LEU A 167 16.66 21.64 2.83
CA LEU A 167 16.76 23.04 2.40
C LEU A 167 16.83 23.96 3.62
N PHE A 168 15.89 23.78 4.53
CA PHE A 168 15.84 24.54 5.78
C PHE A 168 16.86 24.06 6.81
N TYR A 169 17.36 22.83 6.71
CA TYR A 169 18.41 22.32 7.59
C TYR A 169 19.76 22.99 7.35
N GLU A 170 20.09 23.38 6.12
CA GLU A 170 21.27 24.20 5.86
C GLU A 170 21.14 25.59 6.52
N TYR A 171 19.94 26.18 6.54
CA TYR A 171 19.68 27.39 7.32
C TYR A 171 19.79 27.15 8.83
N VAL A 172 19.18 26.09 9.34
CA VAL A 172 19.21 25.72 10.77
C VAL A 172 20.65 25.54 11.25
N LYS A 173 21.51 24.89 10.45
CA LYS A 173 22.96 24.82 10.71
C LYS A 173 23.64 26.18 10.69
N LYS A 174 23.43 26.97 9.63
CA LYS A 174 24.03 28.30 9.47
C LYS A 174 23.71 29.22 10.65
N TYR A 175 22.51 29.10 11.21
CA TYR A 175 22.02 29.88 12.34
C TYR A 175 22.24 29.20 13.70
N ASN A 176 23.04 28.13 13.77
CA ASN A 176 23.37 27.41 15.01
C ASN A 176 22.12 26.98 15.82
N ILE A 177 21.09 26.51 15.13
CA ILE A 177 19.85 26.02 15.73
C ILE A 177 19.95 24.50 15.88
N PRO A 178 19.84 23.92 17.09
CA PRO A 178 19.90 22.49 17.31
C PRO A 178 18.82 21.69 16.55
N LEU A 179 19.20 20.55 15.99
CA LEU A 179 18.28 19.68 15.26
C LEU A 179 17.54 18.72 16.18
N ARG A 180 16.28 18.44 15.84
CA ARG A 180 15.46 17.40 16.46
C ARG A 180 14.97 16.41 15.42
N PHE A 181 15.04 15.14 15.78
CA PHE A 181 14.49 14.08 14.97
C PHE A 181 12.97 13.99 15.17
N LEU A 182 12.21 14.08 14.08
CA LEU A 182 10.78 13.79 14.10
C LEU A 182 10.60 12.26 14.06
N GLY A 183 10.44 11.65 15.24
CA GLY A 183 10.16 10.22 15.35
C GLY A 183 8.77 9.86 14.79
N ALA A 184 8.63 8.62 14.31
CA ALA A 184 7.40 8.12 13.68
C ALA A 184 6.14 8.19 14.58
N ALA A 185 6.30 8.31 15.90
CA ALA A 185 5.20 8.41 16.87
C ALA A 185 4.81 9.85 17.26
N VAL A 186 5.51 10.87 16.73
CA VAL A 186 5.29 12.27 17.11
C VAL A 186 4.49 12.98 16.01
N SER A 187 3.37 13.59 16.37
CA SER A 187 2.58 14.38 15.42
C SER A 187 3.29 15.69 15.06
N SER A 188 3.02 16.26 13.87
CA SER A 188 3.55 17.57 13.47
C SER A 188 3.23 18.68 14.49
N LYS A 189 2.03 18.64 15.09
CA LYS A 189 1.61 19.60 16.12
C LYS A 189 2.38 19.44 17.42
N GLU A 190 2.72 18.21 17.79
CA GLU A 190 3.51 17.95 18.98
C GLU A 190 4.98 18.29 18.75
N PHE A 191 5.50 18.00 17.56
CA PHE A 191 6.88 18.26 17.21
C PHE A 191 7.26 19.73 17.30
N VAL A 192 6.39 20.66 16.86
CA VAL A 192 6.75 22.09 16.90
C VAL A 192 6.88 22.64 18.31
N LYS A 193 6.30 22.01 19.32
CA LYS A 193 6.41 22.46 20.71
C LYS A 193 7.84 22.27 21.22
N PRO A 194 8.31 23.13 22.15
CA PRO A 194 9.63 22.95 22.76
C PRO A 194 9.70 21.63 23.55
N PRO A 195 10.86 20.95 23.58
CA PRO A 195 11.05 19.79 24.46
C PRO A 195 11.03 20.20 25.93
N SER A 196 10.63 19.30 26.82
CA SER A 196 10.56 19.51 28.28
C SER A 196 11.88 19.87 28.97
N ASN A 197 13.02 19.84 28.27
CA ASN A 197 14.36 19.88 28.87
C ASN A 197 15.17 21.15 28.51
N ASN A 198 14.51 22.28 28.18
CA ASN A 198 15.19 23.51 27.74
C ASN A 198 16.20 23.27 26.61
N PHE A 199 15.85 22.40 25.67
CA PHE A 199 16.73 21.96 24.58
C PHE A 199 17.27 23.11 23.72
N TYR A 200 16.50 24.18 23.57
CA TYR A 200 16.91 25.40 22.88
C TYR A 200 17.33 26.47 23.90
N SER A 201 18.57 26.94 23.79
CA SER A 201 19.04 28.10 24.55
C SER A 201 18.34 29.38 24.08
N GLN A 202 18.44 30.47 24.86
CA GLN A 202 17.91 31.76 24.43
C GLN A 202 18.57 32.24 23.12
N GLU A 203 19.88 32.03 22.98
CA GLU A 203 20.61 32.31 21.74
C GLU A 203 20.02 31.55 20.54
N ASN A 204 19.71 30.26 20.70
CA ASN A 204 19.09 29.48 19.62
C ASN A 204 17.71 30.03 19.23
N LYS A 205 16.91 30.46 20.21
CA LYS A 205 15.59 31.07 19.96
C LYS A 205 15.73 32.40 19.22
N ASP A 206 16.72 33.21 19.59
CA ASP A 206 17.00 34.50 18.94
C ASP A 206 17.51 34.32 17.51
N SER A 207 18.41 33.34 17.28
CA SER A 207 18.85 32.97 15.93
C SER A 207 17.70 32.46 15.07
N ALA A 208 16.77 31.69 15.63
CA ALA A 208 15.59 31.22 14.90
C ALA A 208 14.64 32.38 14.53
N LYS A 209 14.45 33.36 15.41
CA LYS A 209 13.73 34.60 15.09
C LYS A 209 14.40 35.41 13.99
N GLN A 210 15.73 35.50 14.02
CA GLN A 210 16.48 36.18 12.97
C GLN A 210 16.31 35.46 11.63
N LEU A 211 16.39 34.13 11.63
CA LEU A 211 16.26 33.31 10.43
C LEU A 211 14.90 33.47 9.74
N ILE A 212 13.78 33.49 10.48
CA ILE A 212 12.46 33.68 9.85
C ILE A 212 12.26 35.08 9.23
N ASN A 213 13.20 36.00 9.46
CA ASN A 213 13.22 37.33 8.82
C ASN A 213 14.32 37.44 7.74
N ASP A 214 15.12 36.40 7.50
CA ASP A 214 16.15 36.37 6.46
C ASP A 214 15.48 36.35 5.06
N PRO A 215 15.82 37.31 4.16
CA PRO A 215 15.20 37.37 2.83
C PRO A 215 15.38 36.12 1.97
N ALA A 216 16.52 35.44 2.08
CA ALA A 216 16.78 34.21 1.34
C ALA A 216 15.91 33.06 1.88
N PHE A 217 15.82 32.94 3.21
CA PHE A 217 14.92 31.99 3.85
C PHE A 217 13.46 32.21 3.44
N ILE A 218 12.99 33.46 3.44
CA ILE A 218 11.62 33.81 3.02
C ILE A 218 11.35 33.46 1.55
N ALA A 219 12.33 33.64 0.65
CA ALA A 219 12.20 33.24 -0.75
C ALA A 219 12.03 31.71 -0.90
N ASP A 220 12.78 30.93 -0.12
CA ASP A 220 12.69 29.48 -0.10
C ASP A 220 11.38 28.99 0.52
N VAL A 221 10.91 29.64 1.59
CA VAL A 221 9.59 29.38 2.20
C VAL A 221 8.45 29.60 1.19
N LYS A 222 8.48 30.67 0.40
CA LYS A 222 7.49 30.92 -0.67
C LYS A 222 7.54 29.85 -1.75
N SER A 223 8.74 29.42 -2.15
CA SER A 223 8.93 28.36 -3.14
C SER A 223 8.34 27.04 -2.66
N ILE A 224 8.62 26.66 -1.41
CA ILE A 224 8.06 25.44 -0.80
C ILE A 224 6.55 25.55 -0.60
N GLN A 225 6.01 26.73 -0.28
CA GLN A 225 4.56 26.95 -0.20
C GLN A 225 3.87 26.61 -1.53
N LEU A 226 4.41 27.11 -2.65
CA LEU A 226 3.87 26.86 -3.99
C LEU A 226 3.93 25.37 -4.34
N ILE A 227 5.07 24.74 -4.09
CA ILE A 227 5.29 23.31 -4.29
C ILE A 227 4.22 22.51 -3.53
N LYS A 228 4.08 22.73 -2.21
CA LYS A 228 3.10 22.03 -1.36
C LYS A 228 1.66 22.25 -1.80
N LYS A 229 1.29 23.49 -2.16
CA LYS A 229 -0.05 23.82 -2.69
C LYS A 229 -0.33 23.10 -4.02
N ASN A 230 0.65 22.99 -4.91
CA ASN A 230 0.49 22.29 -6.18
C ASN A 230 0.31 20.78 -5.98
N PHE A 231 1.03 20.18 -5.02
CA PHE A 231 0.81 18.79 -4.67
C PHE A 231 -0.61 18.56 -4.14
N LEU A 232 -1.07 19.36 -3.18
CA LEU A 232 -2.45 19.24 -2.65
C LEU A 232 -3.52 19.33 -3.74
N LYS A 233 -3.32 20.19 -4.75
CA LYS A 233 -4.24 20.30 -5.91
C LYS A 233 -4.28 19.03 -6.76
N SER A 234 -3.24 18.20 -6.74
CA SER A 234 -3.17 16.95 -7.51
C SER A 234 -3.82 15.74 -6.81
N ILE A 235 -4.03 15.81 -5.48
CA ILE A 235 -4.61 14.71 -4.69
C ILE A 235 -5.99 14.27 -5.21
N PRO A 236 -6.96 15.16 -5.51
CA PRO A 236 -8.28 14.74 -5.97
C PRO A 236 -8.24 13.90 -7.25
N ASP A 237 -7.38 14.25 -8.21
CA ASP A 237 -7.25 13.52 -9.47
C ASP A 237 -6.70 12.11 -9.24
N TYR A 238 -5.72 11.97 -8.35
CA TYR A 238 -5.20 10.66 -7.97
C TYR A 238 -6.27 9.78 -7.31
N LEU A 239 -6.99 10.32 -6.31
CA LEU A 239 -8.05 9.59 -5.61
C LEU A 239 -9.15 9.15 -6.59
N ASN A 240 -9.57 10.05 -7.48
CA ASN A 240 -10.57 9.75 -8.50
C ASN A 240 -10.09 8.66 -9.48
N ASN A 241 -8.84 8.73 -9.96
CA ASN A 241 -8.28 7.70 -10.84
C ASN A 241 -8.15 6.34 -10.14
N GLY A 242 -7.88 6.34 -8.83
CA GLY A 242 -7.87 5.15 -7.98
C GLY A 242 -9.26 4.50 -7.91
N GLU A 243 -10.29 5.28 -7.56
CA GLU A 243 -11.68 4.82 -7.49
C GLU A 243 -12.19 4.31 -8.85
N LEU A 244 -11.89 5.00 -9.95
CA LEU A 244 -12.24 4.54 -11.29
C LEU A 244 -11.57 3.20 -11.64
N THR A 245 -10.33 3.00 -11.20
CA THR A 245 -9.60 1.73 -11.39
C THR A 245 -10.22 0.62 -10.55
N LEU A 246 -10.57 0.88 -9.27
CA LEU A 246 -11.26 -0.08 -8.42
C LEU A 246 -12.64 -0.45 -8.98
N ALA A 247 -13.42 0.52 -9.46
CA ALA A 247 -14.71 0.27 -10.11
C ALA A 247 -14.56 -0.58 -11.37
N PHE A 248 -13.54 -0.30 -12.20
CA PHE A 248 -13.22 -1.10 -13.39
C PHE A 248 -12.86 -2.54 -13.02
N LEU A 249 -12.02 -2.74 -12.00
CA LEU A 249 -11.66 -4.06 -11.49
C LEU A 249 -12.88 -4.82 -10.96
N GLY A 250 -13.73 -4.16 -10.18
CA GLY A 250 -14.93 -4.78 -9.63
C GLY A 250 -15.92 -5.25 -10.71
N LYS A 251 -16.04 -4.49 -11.80
CA LYS A 251 -16.91 -4.83 -12.92
C LYS A 251 -16.35 -5.97 -13.79
N ASN A 252 -15.06 -5.91 -14.16
CA ASN A 252 -14.49 -6.79 -15.19
C ASN A 252 -13.75 -8.00 -14.61
N TYR A 253 -13.31 -7.91 -13.35
CA TYR A 253 -12.56 -8.95 -12.66
C TYR A 253 -13.11 -9.19 -11.24
N PRO A 254 -14.39 -9.55 -11.08
CA PRO A 254 -15.01 -9.73 -9.76
C PRO A 254 -14.32 -10.80 -8.90
N ASN A 255 -13.70 -11.80 -9.53
CA ASN A 255 -12.95 -12.86 -8.84
C ASN A 255 -11.54 -12.43 -8.40
N SER A 256 -11.02 -11.31 -8.92
CA SER A 256 -9.74 -10.75 -8.50
C SER A 256 -9.87 -9.80 -7.32
N ILE A 257 -11.09 -9.41 -6.93
CA ILE A 257 -11.34 -8.81 -5.63
C ILE A 257 -10.82 -9.80 -4.60
N ILE A 258 -9.90 -9.37 -3.72
CA ILE A 258 -9.44 -10.20 -2.62
C ILE A 258 -10.65 -10.41 -1.72
N LYS A 259 -11.35 -11.54 -1.91
CA LYS A 259 -12.27 -12.07 -0.91
C LYS A 259 -11.43 -12.55 0.24
N ILE A 260 -11.10 -11.63 1.15
CA ILE A 260 -10.49 -11.99 2.42
C ILE A 260 -11.52 -12.89 3.11
N GLN A 261 -11.17 -14.16 3.30
CA GLN A 261 -12.06 -15.13 3.95
C GLN A 261 -11.72 -15.33 5.42
N LYS A 262 -10.52 -14.93 5.83
CA LYS A 262 -10.01 -15.07 7.19
C LYS A 262 -9.57 -13.72 7.69
N MET A 263 -9.90 -13.41 8.92
CA MET A 263 -9.41 -12.21 9.59
C MET A 263 -9.11 -12.58 11.03
N GLU A 264 -8.08 -11.98 11.59
CA GLU A 264 -7.65 -12.17 12.96
C GLU A 264 -7.54 -10.81 13.65
N LEU A 265 -8.02 -10.73 14.89
CA LEU A 265 -7.68 -9.67 15.83
C LEU A 265 -6.33 -10.02 16.48
N ILE A 266 -5.38 -9.10 16.52
CA ILE A 266 -4.04 -9.34 17.07
C ILE A 266 -3.56 -8.17 17.91
N GLY A 267 -2.75 -8.42 18.95
CA GLY A 267 -2.12 -7.37 19.74
C GLY A 267 -2.17 -7.61 21.25
N THR A 268 -1.56 -6.69 21.99
CA THR A 268 -1.43 -6.73 23.46
C THR A 268 -2.74 -6.44 24.20
N GLY A 269 -3.73 -5.85 23.52
CA GLY A 269 -5.07 -5.59 24.08
C GLY A 269 -5.94 -6.84 24.23
N ILE A 270 -5.46 -8.02 23.85
CA ILE A 270 -6.14 -9.31 24.03
C ILE A 270 -5.56 -10.00 25.27
N PRO A 271 -6.34 -10.69 26.12
CA PRO A 271 -5.80 -11.46 27.24
C PRO A 271 -4.70 -12.44 26.80
N ASN A 272 -3.49 -12.31 27.37
CA ASN A 272 -2.28 -13.05 26.95
C ASN A 272 -1.88 -12.83 25.47
N GLY A 273 -2.41 -11.80 24.84
CA GLY A 273 -2.17 -11.44 23.45
C GLY A 273 -0.79 -10.87 23.21
N ASN A 274 -0.31 -11.05 21.99
CA ASN A 274 0.95 -10.52 21.49
C ASN A 274 0.82 -10.23 19.99
N TRP A 275 1.92 -9.83 19.35
CA TRP A 275 1.98 -9.53 17.91
C TRP A 275 2.38 -10.73 17.04
N ALA A 276 2.36 -11.95 17.58
CA ALA A 276 2.67 -13.18 16.84
C ALA A 276 1.39 -13.97 16.49
N PHE A 277 0.49 -14.14 17.45
CA PHE A 277 -0.70 -15.00 17.32
C PHE A 277 -1.99 -14.18 17.31
N GLY A 278 -2.76 -14.32 16.22
CA GLY A 278 -4.05 -13.66 16.07
C GLY A 278 -5.22 -14.52 16.56
N PHE A 279 -6.29 -13.85 16.98
CA PHE A 279 -7.57 -14.42 17.37
C PHE A 279 -8.54 -14.34 16.20
N PRO A 280 -9.04 -15.47 15.66
CA PRO A 280 -9.86 -15.47 14.46
C PRO A 280 -11.18 -14.73 14.68
N MET A 281 -11.58 -13.95 13.67
CA MET A 281 -12.87 -13.30 13.56
C MET A 281 -13.78 -14.10 12.62
N LYS A 282 -15.09 -14.06 12.87
CA LYS A 282 -16.10 -14.70 12.03
C LYS A 282 -16.45 -13.81 10.84
N LEU A 283 -16.36 -14.35 9.62
CA LEU A 283 -16.94 -13.70 8.43
C LEU A 283 -18.47 -13.78 8.52
N ILE A 284 -19.15 -12.63 8.48
CA ILE A 284 -20.62 -12.53 8.60
C ILE A 284 -21.31 -12.04 7.32
N ASP A 285 -20.57 -11.36 6.45
CA ASP A 285 -20.99 -10.93 5.11
C ASP A 285 -19.72 -10.69 4.27
N ASP A 286 -19.84 -10.43 2.96
CA ASP A 286 -18.69 -10.21 2.08
C ASP A 286 -17.82 -9.03 2.58
N GLY A 287 -16.59 -9.34 2.99
CA GLY A 287 -15.68 -8.38 3.61
C GLY A 287 -16.10 -7.83 4.98
N VAL A 288 -17.10 -8.45 5.64
CA VAL A 288 -17.54 -8.05 6.99
C VAL A 288 -17.20 -9.13 8.01
N PHE A 289 -16.42 -8.76 9.02
CA PHE A 289 -15.98 -9.67 10.09
C PHE A 289 -16.47 -9.21 11.45
N GLU A 290 -16.73 -10.17 12.32
CA GLU A 290 -17.22 -9.95 13.67
C GLU A 290 -16.50 -10.83 14.69
N LEU A 291 -16.22 -10.27 15.86
CA LEU A 291 -15.72 -11.00 17.02
C LEU A 291 -16.28 -10.37 18.30
N GLN A 292 -16.84 -11.19 19.18
CA GLN A 292 -17.14 -10.79 20.55
C GLN A 292 -16.07 -11.40 21.47
N THR A 293 -15.33 -10.56 22.19
CA THR A 293 -14.23 -11.02 23.04
C THR A 293 -13.97 -10.06 24.21
N GLN A 294 -13.31 -10.58 25.25
CA GLN A 294 -12.78 -9.75 26.32
C GLN A 294 -11.45 -9.11 25.86
N LEU A 295 -11.30 -7.83 26.17
CA LEU A 295 -10.07 -7.08 25.96
C LEU A 295 -9.49 -6.64 27.32
N VAL A 296 -8.18 -6.36 27.31
CA VAL A 296 -7.44 -5.70 28.38
C VAL A 296 -6.93 -4.34 27.90
N ASP A 297 -6.39 -3.54 28.81
CA ASP A 297 -5.71 -2.29 28.42
C ASP A 297 -4.50 -2.63 27.55
N GLY A 298 -4.44 -2.06 26.34
CA GLY A 298 -3.39 -2.35 25.37
C GLY A 298 -3.75 -1.89 23.98
N GLU A 299 -3.19 -2.54 22.98
CA GLU A 299 -3.35 -2.20 21.57
C GLU A 299 -3.74 -3.42 20.73
N ILE A 300 -4.55 -3.19 19.69
CA ILE A 300 -4.97 -4.22 18.73
C ILE A 300 -4.81 -3.75 17.28
N LYS A 301 -4.74 -4.71 16.35
CA LYS A 301 -4.88 -4.57 14.90
C LYS A 301 -5.65 -5.75 14.32
N PHE A 302 -5.90 -5.70 13.03
CA PHE A 302 -6.50 -6.77 12.25
C PHE A 302 -5.51 -7.30 11.22
N ARG A 303 -5.51 -8.59 10.94
CA ARG A 303 -4.59 -9.23 9.97
C ARG A 303 -5.26 -10.42 9.31
N THR A 304 -4.95 -10.71 8.04
CA THR A 304 -5.41 -11.95 7.37
C THR A 304 -4.30 -12.98 7.25
N ASP A 305 -4.69 -14.25 7.21
CA ASP A 305 -3.83 -15.41 6.91
C ASP A 305 -2.56 -15.51 7.77
N SER A 306 -2.62 -14.98 9.00
CA SER A 306 -1.46 -14.88 9.89
C SER A 306 -0.24 -14.15 9.26
N ASP A 307 -0.47 -13.31 8.24
CA ASP A 307 0.58 -12.67 7.45
C ASP A 307 0.55 -11.15 7.62
N TRP A 308 1.68 -10.57 8.02
CA TRP A 308 1.83 -9.13 8.15
C TRP A 308 1.79 -8.41 6.80
N THR A 309 1.82 -9.09 5.66
CA THR A 309 1.61 -8.46 4.35
C THR A 309 0.27 -7.72 4.32
N PHE A 310 -0.77 -8.28 4.93
CA PHE A 310 -2.13 -7.75 4.91
C PHE A 310 -2.68 -7.52 6.32
N ASP A 311 -2.50 -6.30 6.81
CA ASP A 311 -2.97 -5.88 8.12
C ASP A 311 -3.67 -4.51 8.06
N TRP A 312 -4.57 -4.28 9.02
CA TRP A 312 -5.31 -3.04 9.17
C TRP A 312 -5.25 -2.55 10.62
N GLY A 313 -5.27 -1.23 10.76
CA GLY A 313 -5.37 -0.53 12.03
C GLY A 313 -6.35 0.63 11.94
N ARG A 314 -6.23 1.59 12.84
CA ARG A 314 -7.00 2.84 12.77
C ARG A 314 -6.23 3.93 12.02
N SER A 315 -6.98 4.90 11.49
CA SER A 315 -6.42 6.22 11.21
C SER A 315 -6.02 6.93 12.51
N GLN A 316 -4.99 7.78 12.44
CA GLN A 316 -4.58 8.60 13.57
C GLN A 316 -5.62 9.69 13.90
N ASN A 317 -6.34 10.21 12.89
CA ASN A 317 -7.24 11.38 13.05
C ASN A 317 -8.73 11.05 12.91
N HIS A 318 -9.06 9.97 12.22
CA HIS A 318 -10.43 9.47 12.08
C HIS A 318 -10.50 8.09 12.69
N VAL A 319 -10.54 8.03 14.02
CA VAL A 319 -10.35 6.78 14.77
C VAL A 319 -11.36 5.69 14.40
N GLU A 320 -12.50 6.03 13.81
CA GLU A 320 -13.52 5.10 13.30
C GLU A 320 -13.21 4.48 11.93
N LYS A 321 -12.25 5.03 11.19
CA LYS A 321 -11.83 4.52 9.87
C LYS A 321 -10.85 3.38 10.03
N LEU A 322 -11.15 2.28 9.34
CA LEU A 322 -10.24 1.16 9.17
C LEU A 322 -9.25 1.51 8.05
N VAL A 323 -7.98 1.26 8.30
CA VAL A 323 -6.91 1.64 7.38
C VAL A 323 -5.97 0.47 7.18
N PHE A 324 -5.69 0.14 5.91
CA PHE A 324 -4.63 -0.79 5.56
C PHE A 324 -3.28 -0.26 6.03
N LYS A 325 -2.50 -1.06 6.75
CA LYS A 325 -1.25 -0.65 7.43
C LYS A 325 -1.44 0.49 8.43
N GLY A 326 -2.67 0.69 8.90
CA GLY A 326 -3.01 1.73 9.88
C GLY A 326 -2.29 1.57 11.21
N SER A 327 -2.34 2.62 12.03
CA SER A 327 -1.78 2.63 13.37
C SER A 327 -2.49 1.64 14.29
N ASN A 328 -1.82 1.23 15.36
CA ASN A 328 -2.40 0.42 16.42
C ASN A 328 -3.66 1.08 17.01
N ILE A 329 -4.66 0.26 17.35
CA ILE A 329 -5.92 0.69 17.93
C ILE A 329 -5.82 0.52 19.45
N PRO A 330 -5.73 1.60 20.23
CA PRO A 330 -5.71 1.49 21.68
C PRO A 330 -7.08 1.06 22.19
N VAL A 331 -7.09 0.13 23.14
CA VAL A 331 -8.30 -0.42 23.76
C VAL A 331 -8.17 -0.44 25.26
N LYS A 332 -9.32 -0.50 25.93
CA LYS A 332 -9.45 -0.58 27.38
C LYS A 332 -10.07 -1.90 27.79
N LYS A 333 -9.84 -2.31 29.04
CA LYS A 333 -10.41 -3.53 29.60
C LYS A 333 -11.93 -3.53 29.51
N GLY A 334 -12.50 -4.62 29.01
CA GLY A 334 -13.95 -4.83 28.94
C GLY A 334 -14.36 -5.92 27.96
N LEU A 335 -15.65 -6.27 27.94
CA LEU A 335 -16.25 -7.13 26.95
C LEU A 335 -16.71 -6.29 25.74
N TYR A 336 -16.30 -6.67 24.54
CA TYR A 336 -16.58 -5.92 23.33
C TYR A 336 -17.11 -6.81 22.22
N LYS A 337 -18.03 -6.25 21.42
CA LYS A 337 -18.37 -6.72 20.09
C LYS A 337 -17.64 -5.83 19.08
N ILE A 338 -16.75 -6.44 18.33
CA ILE A 338 -15.90 -5.81 17.33
C ILE A 338 -16.43 -6.21 15.96
N THR A 339 -16.73 -5.22 15.12
CA THR A 339 -17.15 -5.42 13.73
C THR A 339 -16.21 -4.66 12.81
N LEU A 340 -15.86 -5.29 11.70
CA LEU A 340 -14.94 -4.79 10.68
C LEU A 340 -15.61 -4.89 9.32
N ASN A 341 -15.51 -3.88 8.48
CA ASN A 341 -15.90 -3.94 7.08
C ASN A 341 -14.76 -3.38 6.22
N ILE A 342 -14.05 -4.28 5.54
CA ILE A 342 -12.88 -3.93 4.72
C ILE A 342 -13.27 -3.26 3.39
N LEU A 343 -14.50 -3.48 2.90
CA LEU A 343 -14.97 -2.88 1.65
C LEU A 343 -15.35 -1.41 1.83
N SER A 344 -15.90 -1.07 3.00
CA SER A 344 -16.25 0.31 3.37
C SER A 344 -15.18 1.01 4.21
N ASN A 345 -14.04 0.34 4.48
CA ASN A 345 -12.94 0.85 5.30
C ASN A 345 -13.41 1.36 6.69
N LYS A 346 -14.25 0.59 7.37
CA LYS A 346 -14.79 0.95 8.69
C LYS A 346 -14.61 -0.19 9.69
N TYR A 347 -14.46 0.18 10.95
CA TYR A 347 -14.57 -0.76 12.06
C TYR A 347 -15.34 -0.12 13.22
N LYS A 348 -15.83 -0.96 14.12
CA LYS A 348 -16.58 -0.55 15.29
C LYS A 348 -16.22 -1.46 16.46
N ILE A 349 -15.91 -0.85 17.60
CA ILE A 349 -15.67 -1.55 18.86
C ILE A 349 -16.74 -1.07 19.83
N LYS A 350 -17.76 -1.90 20.08
CA LYS A 350 -18.88 -1.58 20.96
C LYS A 350 -18.78 -2.39 22.24
N LYS A 351 -18.75 -1.72 23.39
CA LYS A 351 -18.80 -2.40 24.70
C LYS A 351 -20.14 -3.14 24.83
N VAL A 352 -20.10 -4.33 25.41
CA VAL A 352 -21.27 -5.19 25.65
C VAL A 352 -21.37 -5.42 27.15
N ASP A 353 -22.59 -5.53 27.68
CA ASP A 353 -22.82 -5.83 29.09
C ASP A 353 -22.63 -7.33 29.35
N ASP A 354 -21.98 -7.67 30.46
CA ASP A 354 -21.64 -9.05 30.87
C ASP A 354 -22.87 -9.97 31.07
N LYS A 355 -24.10 -9.44 30.99
CA LYS A 355 -25.36 -10.19 31.16
C LYS A 355 -25.83 -10.95 29.91
N THR A 356 -25.07 -10.93 28.81
CA THR A 356 -25.46 -11.56 27.53
C THR A 356 -24.54 -12.71 27.08
N LEU A 357 -23.79 -13.31 28.01
CA LEU A 357 -23.05 -14.55 27.77
C LEU A 357 -23.92 -15.78 28.03
#